data_AF-A0A9E2MEE7-F1
#
_entry.id   AF-A0A9E2MEE7-F1
#
_cell.length_a   1.000
_cell.length_b   1.000
_cell.length_c   1.000
_cell.angle_alpha   90.00
_cell.angle_beta   90.00
_cell.angle_gamma   90.00
#
_symmetry.space_group_name_H-M   'P 1'
#
loop_
_entity.id
_entity.type
_entity.pdbx_description
1 polymer ?
#
loop_
_entity_poly.entity_id
_entity_poly.type
_entity_poly.pdbx_seq_one_letter_code
_entity_poly.pdbx_strand_id
1 'polypeptide(L)'
;MHIRLIAIGTKMPAWVNDGYQEYAKRMPPECALKLVEIPAEKRTKNSDIKKILYTEGQKILDAIPKGEPFIALDINGRKWDTVQFAEELKQWKTCGHNIHL
;
A
#
# COMPACT_ATOMS: atom_id res chain seq x y z
N MET A 1 13.35 7.20 5.51
CA MET A 1 12.56 6.11 4.89
C MET A 1 11.14 6.61 4.69
N HIS A 2 10.47 6.24 3.60
CA HIS A 2 9.04 6.50 3.43
C HIS A 2 8.27 5.19 3.30
N ILE A 3 7.06 5.16 3.86
CA ILE A 3 6.10 4.08 3.63
C ILE A 3 5.09 4.60 2.62
N ARG A 4 4.99 3.97 1.46
CA ARG A 4 4.00 4.29 0.44
C ARG A 4 2.93 3.21 0.45
N LEU A 5 1.69 3.58 0.76
CA LEU A 5 0.54 2.71 0.66
C LEU A 5 -0.08 2.90 -0.72
N ILE A 6 -0.05 1.87 -1.56
CA ILE A 6 -0.56 1.87 -2.93
C ILE A 6 -1.87 1.09 -2.94
N ALA A 7 -2.99 1.80 -3.03
CA ALA A 7 -4.31 1.21 -2.88
C ALA A 7 -5.17 1.42 -4.13
N ILE A 8 -6.00 0.44 -4.45
CA ILE A 8 -7.02 0.55 -5.51
C ILE A 8 -8.28 1.18 -4.93
N GLY A 9 -8.78 2.22 -5.60
CA GLY A 9 -9.94 3.00 -5.21
C GLY A 9 -9.57 4.42 -4.77
N THR A 10 -10.39 5.39 -5.16
CA THR A 10 -10.15 6.83 -4.94
C THR A 10 -11.33 7.53 -4.25
N LYS A 11 -12.33 6.76 -3.82
CA LYS A 11 -13.60 7.27 -3.30
C LYS A 11 -13.95 6.59 -1.99
N MET A 12 -13.05 6.69 -1.02
CA MET A 12 -13.30 6.18 0.33
C MET A 12 -14.31 7.07 1.06
N PRO A 13 -15.17 6.49 1.92
CA PRO A 13 -16.02 7.26 2.83
C PRO A 13 -15.19 8.22 3.71
N ALA A 14 -15.79 9.34 4.10
CA ALA A 14 -15.11 10.35 4.92
C ALA A 14 -14.46 9.76 6.19
N TRP A 15 -15.18 8.89 6.91
CA TRP A 15 -14.68 8.25 8.13
C TRP A 15 -13.42 7.39 7.91
N VAL A 16 -13.25 6.80 6.72
CA VAL A 16 -12.05 6.03 6.36
C VAL A 16 -10.87 6.98 6.14
N ASN A 17 -11.10 8.06 5.40
CA ASN A 17 -10.08 9.07 5.15
C ASN A 17 -9.64 9.73 6.45
N ASP A 18 -10.57 10.09 7.33
CA ASP A 18 -10.28 10.67 8.64
C ASP A 18 -9.46 9.71 9.50
N GLY A 19 -9.84 8.43 9.51
CA GLY A 19 -9.09 7.37 10.18
C GLY A 19 -7.67 7.24 9.65
N TYR A 20 -7.49 7.21 8.32
CA TYR A 20 -6.16 7.18 7.71
C TYR A 20 -5.32 8.40 8.11
N GLN A 21 -5.88 9.61 8.01
CA GLN A 21 -5.17 10.85 8.33
C GLN A 21 -4.77 10.91 9.80
N GLU A 22 -5.61 10.40 10.70
CA GLU A 22 -5.32 10.32 12.14
C GLU A 22 -4.04 9.50 12.42
N TYR A 23 -3.82 8.40 11.70
CA TYR A 23 -2.61 7.60 11.84
C TYR A 23 -1.43 8.16 11.04
N ALA A 24 -1.68 8.65 9.82
CA ALA A 24 -0.63 9.21 8.96
C ALA A 24 0.08 10.39 9.63
N LYS A 25 -0.66 11.28 10.32
CA LYS A 25 -0.07 12.44 11.02
C LYS A 25 0.72 12.08 12.29
N ARG A 26 0.49 10.90 12.87
CA ARG A 26 1.23 10.41 14.05
C ARG A 26 2.59 9.84 13.67
N MET A 27 2.80 9.50 12.40
CA MET A 27 4.07 8.98 11.92
C MET A 27 5.14 10.07 11.88
N PRO A 28 6.36 9.82 12.37
CA PRO A 28 7.42 10.81 12.36
C PRO A 28 7.89 11.08 10.92
N PRO A 29 8.47 12.27 10.63
CA PRO A 29 8.92 12.63 9.28
C PRO A 29 9.91 11.62 8.65
N GLU A 30 10.72 10.97 9.49
CA GLU A 30 11.70 9.95 9.10
C GLU A 30 11.07 8.62 8.62
N CYS A 31 9.78 8.41 8.86
CA CYS A 31 8.97 7.25 8.51
C CYS A 31 7.57 7.66 8.02
N ALA A 32 7.49 8.75 7.25
CA ALA A 32 6.21 9.30 6.81
C ALA A 32 5.41 8.30 5.97
N LEU A 33 4.11 8.18 6.27
CA LEU A 33 3.14 7.38 5.52
C LEU A 33 2.55 8.22 4.39
N LYS A 34 2.66 7.76 3.15
CA LYS A 34 2.17 8.43 1.94
C LYS A 34 1.18 7.53 1.24
N LEU A 35 0.01 8.04 0.88
CA LEU A 35 -0.99 7.30 0.11
C LEU A 35 -0.83 7.56 -1.39
N VAL A 36 -0.92 6.50 -2.19
CA VAL A 36 -1.02 6.53 -3.64
C VAL A 36 -2.29 5.78 -4.03
N GLU A 37 -3.30 6.52 -4.45
CA GLU A 37 -4.57 5.93 -4.87
C GLU A 37 -4.57 5.67 -6.37
N ILE A 38 -4.93 4.46 -6.77
CA ILE A 38 -5.07 4.05 -8.16
C ILE A 38 -6.56 3.89 -8.46
N PRO A 39 -7.10 4.55 -9.50
CA PRO A 39 -8.50 4.41 -9.87
C PRO A 39 -8.86 2.96 -10.20
N ALA A 40 -9.87 2.43 -9.52
CA ALA A 40 -10.42 1.10 -9.79
C ALA A 40 -11.06 1.05 -11.18
N GLU A 41 -10.90 -0.08 -11.86
CA GLU A 41 -11.54 -0.30 -13.16
C GLU A 41 -13.04 -0.53 -13.00
N LYS A 42 -13.82 -0.01 -13.96
CA LYS A 42 -15.28 -0.18 -13.93
C LYS A 42 -15.65 -1.63 -14.23
N ARG A 43 -16.30 -2.29 -13.27
CA ARG A 43 -16.86 -3.63 -13.44
C ARG A 43 -18.29 -3.53 -13.95
N THR A 44 -18.54 -4.07 -15.14
CA THR A 44 -19.87 -4.26 -15.74
C THR A 44 -20.22 -5.75 -15.79
N LYS A 45 -21.49 -6.08 -16.08
CA LYS A 45 -21.99 -7.48 -16.08
C LYS A 45 -21.21 -8.42 -17.01
N ASN A 46 -20.60 -7.91 -18.08
CA ASN A 46 -19.81 -8.68 -19.05
C ASN A 46 -18.30 -8.40 -18.96
N SER A 47 -17.84 -7.81 -17.86
CA SER A 47 -16.42 -7.50 -17.70
C SER A 47 -15.58 -8.75 -17.48
N ASP A 48 -14.45 -8.82 -18.18
CA ASP A 48 -13.42 -9.82 -17.91
C ASP A 48 -12.67 -9.45 -16.63
N ILE A 49 -13.02 -10.12 -15.55
CA ILE A 49 -12.43 -9.91 -14.22
C ILE A 49 -10.92 -10.17 -14.24
N LYS A 50 -10.44 -11.17 -15.00
CA LYS A 50 -9.00 -11.50 -15.06
C LYS A 50 -8.23 -10.37 -15.72
N LYS A 51 -8.76 -9.82 -16.82
CA LYS A 51 -8.15 -8.67 -17.49
C LYS A 51 -8.13 -7.44 -16.59
N ILE A 52 -9.21 -7.17 -15.86
CA ILE A 52 -9.28 -6.06 -14.90
C ILE A 52 -8.21 -6.21 -13.82
N LEU A 53 -8.12 -7.38 -13.17
CA LEU A 53 -7.12 -7.63 -12.12
C LEU A 53 -5.69 -7.49 -12.65
N TYR A 54 -5.43 -7.97 -13.87
CA TYR A 54 -4.12 -7.83 -14.51
C TYR A 54 -3.77 -6.35 -14.75
N THR A 55 -4.72 -5.56 -15.27
CA THR A 55 -4.53 -4.13 -15.48
C THR A 55 -4.34 -3.36 -14.16
N GLU A 56 -5.12 -3.68 -13.13
CA GLU A 56 -4.97 -3.08 -11.80
C GLU A 56 -3.60 -3.42 -11.19
N GLY A 57 -3.17 -4.69 -11.29
CA GLY A 57 -1.85 -5.13 -10.84
C GLY A 57 -0.71 -4.43 -11.56
N GLN A 58 -0.82 -4.25 -12.89
CA GLN A 58 0.19 -3.51 -13.65
C GLN A 58 0.31 -2.05 -13.18
N LYS A 59 -0.81 -1.38 -12.94
CA LYS A 59 -0.81 0.01 -12.41
C LYS A 59 -0.14 0.10 -11.03
N ILE A 60 -0.36 -0.90 -10.16
CA ILE A 60 0.31 -0.97 -8.86
C ILE A 60 1.82 -1.10 -9.06
N LEU A 61 2.26 -2.03 -9.91
CA LEU A 61 3.68 -2.24 -10.19
C LEU A 61 4.34 -0.99 -10.83
N ASP A 62 3.63 -0.28 -11.70
CA ASP A 62 4.12 0.94 -12.33
C ASP A 62 4.28 2.11 -11.34
N ALA A 63 3.53 2.09 -10.22
CA ALA A 63 3.63 3.10 -9.17
C ALA A 63 4.85 2.87 -8.23
N ILE A 64 5.42 1.67 -8.25
CA ILE A 64 6.58 1.27 -7.46
C ILE A 64 7.87 1.62 -8.25
N PRO A 65 8.82 2.37 -7.68
CA PRO A 65 10.10 2.64 -8.31
C PRO A 65 10.86 1.34 -8.58
N LYS A 66 11.50 1.26 -9.75
CA LYS A 66 12.24 0.06 -10.17
C LYS A 66 13.34 -0.28 -9.16
N GLY A 67 13.35 -1.53 -8.71
CA GLY A 67 14.36 -2.05 -7.79
C GLY A 67 14.09 -1.77 -6.31
N GLU A 68 12.98 -1.11 -5.97
CA GLU A 68 12.58 -0.94 -4.57
C GLU A 68 11.75 -2.14 -4.07
N PRO A 69 11.93 -2.55 -2.80
CA PRO A 69 11.18 -3.66 -2.22
C PRO A 69 9.73 -3.27 -1.96
N PHE A 70 8.80 -4.21 -2.19
CA PHE A 70 7.38 -4.03 -1.91
C PHE A 70 6.81 -5.23 -1.14
N ILE A 71 5.70 -5.01 -0.45
CA ILE A 71 5.04 -6.01 0.41
C ILE A 71 3.56 -6.00 0.06
N ALA A 72 3.08 -7.07 -0.56
CA ALA A 72 1.66 -7.20 -0.87
C ALA A 72 0.85 -7.58 0.39
N LEU A 73 -0.21 -6.83 0.66
CA LEU A 73 -1.18 -7.16 1.71
C LEU A 73 -2.18 -8.21 1.20
N ASP A 74 -1.92 -9.48 1.50
CA ASP A 74 -2.75 -10.63 1.11
C ASP A 74 -3.17 -11.44 2.33
N ILE A 75 -4.40 -11.98 2.32
CA ILE A 75 -4.95 -12.83 3.38
C ILE A 75 -4.15 -14.14 3.57
N ASN A 76 -3.52 -14.63 2.50
CA ASN A 76 -2.67 -15.82 2.51
C ASN A 76 -1.20 -15.48 2.81
N GLY A 77 -0.90 -14.20 3.07
CA GLY A 77 0.44 -13.73 3.41
C GLY A 77 0.92 -14.20 4.78
N ARG A 78 2.15 -13.80 5.13
CA ARG A 78 2.70 -14.05 6.47
C ARG A 78 1.89 -13.26 7.50
N LYS A 79 1.45 -13.94 8.56
CA LYS A 79 0.79 -13.29 9.69
C LYS A 79 1.86 -12.79 10.65
N TRP A 80 1.91 -11.48 10.83
CA TRP A 80 2.76 -10.85 11.82
C TRP A 80 1.93 -10.42 13.01
N ASP A 81 2.47 -10.67 14.21
CA ASP A 81 2.05 -9.91 15.37
C ASP A 81 2.71 -8.52 15.38
N THR A 82 2.30 -7.67 16.32
CA THR A 82 2.81 -6.30 16.43
C THR A 82 4.32 -6.23 16.66
N VAL A 83 4.89 -7.18 17.41
CA VAL A 83 6.32 -7.18 17.76
C VAL A 83 7.15 -7.54 16.54
N GLN A 84 6.74 -8.59 15.82
CA GLN A 84 7.36 -9.01 14.57
C GLN A 84 7.32 -7.89 13.53
N PHE A 85 6.18 -7.21 13.37
CA PHE A 85 6.09 -6.09 12.44
C PHE A 85 7.01 -4.92 12.82
N ALA A 86 7.15 -4.63 14.12
CA ALA A 86 8.06 -3.60 14.60
C ALA A 86 9.54 -3.93 14.33
N GLU A 87 9.92 -5.21 14.44
CA GLU A 87 11.27 -5.69 14.10
C GLU A 87 11.57 -5.55 12.61
N GLU A 88 10.66 -5.99 11.75
CA GLU A 88 10.76 -5.83 10.30
C GLU A 88 10.87 -4.35 9.90
N LEU A 89 10.02 -3.49 10.47
CA LEU A 89 10.06 -2.05 10.23
C LEU A 89 11.41 -1.43 10.63
N LYS A 90 12.01 -1.89 11.73
CA LYS A 90 13.33 -1.44 12.17
C LYS A 90 14.43 -1.89 11.20
N GLN A 91 14.34 -3.11 10.67
CA GLN A 91 15.28 -3.61 9.66
C GLN A 91 15.20 -2.78 8.38
N TRP A 92 13.99 -2.52 7.87
CA TRP A 92 13.79 -1.71 6.67
C TRP A 92 14.36 -0.29 6.82
N LYS A 93 14.13 0.32 8.00
CA LYS A 93 14.70 1.63 8.32
C LYS A 93 16.23 1.62 8.29
N THR A 94 16.85 0.55 8.79
CA THR A 94 18.32 0.39 8.83
C THR A 94 18.92 0.22 7.44
N CYS A 95 18.23 -0.50 6.55
CA CYS A 95 18.66 -0.71 5.17
C CYS A 95 18.49 0.54 4.27
N GLY A 96 17.80 1.58 4.74
CA GLY A 96 17.60 2.84 4.01
C GLY A 96 16.61 2.74 2.84
N HIS A 97 15.95 1.60 2.64
CA HIS A 97 14.95 1.42 1.58
C HIS A 97 13.64 2.14 1.92
N ASN A 98 12.93 2.64 0.91
CA ASN A 98 11.51 2.94 1.06
C ASN A 98 10.72 1.65 0.92
N ILE A 99 9.56 1.60 1.57
CA ILE A 99 8.69 0.44 1.57
C ILE A 99 7.39 0.81 0.85
N HIS A 100 6.98 -0.04 -0.08
CA HIS A 100 5.71 0.08 -0.79
C HIS A 100 4.79 -1.05 -0.34
N LEU A 101 3.64 -0.69 0.23
CA LEU A 101 2.58 -1.59 0.71
C LEU A 101 1.40 -1.57 -0.25
#